data_AF-A0A1H4J8J2-F1
#
_entry.id   AF-A0A1H4J8J2-F1
#
_cell.length_a   1.000
_cell.length_b   1.000
_cell.length_c   1.000
_cell.angle_alpha   90.00
_cell.angle_beta   90.00
_cell.angle_gamma   90.00
#
_symmetry.space_group_name_H-M   'P 1'
#
loop_
_entity.id
_entity.type
_entity.pdbx_description
1 polymer ?
#
loop_
_entity_poly.entity_id
_entity_poly.type
_entity_poly.pdbx_seq_one_letter_code
_entity_poly.pdbx_strand_id
1 'polypeptide(L)'
;MANSKDMNPMTGEEVETTGIYENEAGRQETLKRGDLFPADLTLGNTEWELVSLPLMSQEAEIDKKPNKEKRQHINQGHAEPNRSK
;
A
#
# COMPACT_ATOMS: atom_id res chain seq x y z
N MET A 1 -6.51 -36.82 -0.14
CA MET A 1 -5.35 -35.92 -0.06
C MET A 1 -5.86 -34.50 -0.04
N ALA A 2 -5.45 -33.73 0.98
CA ALA A 2 -5.89 -32.37 1.21
C ALA A 2 -5.54 -31.49 -0.01
N ASN A 3 -6.57 -30.92 -0.63
CA ASN A 3 -6.44 -29.81 -1.56
C ASN A 3 -6.09 -28.58 -0.71
N SER A 4 -4.82 -28.42 -0.33
CA SER A 4 -4.33 -27.11 0.09
C SER A 4 -4.36 -26.24 -1.15
N LYS A 5 -5.52 -25.61 -1.41
CA LYS A 5 -5.54 -24.42 -2.23
C LYS A 5 -4.79 -23.41 -1.38
N ASP A 6 -3.52 -23.16 -1.74
CA ASP A 6 -2.81 -21.97 -1.31
C ASP A 6 -3.68 -20.78 -1.75
N MET A 7 -4.60 -20.37 -0.88
CA MET A 7 -5.41 -19.19 -1.10
C MET A 7 -4.51 -18.02 -0.75
N ASN A 8 -4.44 -17.07 -1.67
CA ASN A 8 -3.69 -15.85 -1.44
C ASN A 8 -4.39 -15.07 -0.32
N PRO A 9 -3.63 -14.50 0.64
CA PRO A 9 -4.22 -13.66 1.66
C PRO A 9 -4.95 -12.46 1.04
N MET A 10 -6.07 -12.08 1.61
CA MET A 10 -6.90 -10.98 1.14
C MET A 10 -6.65 -9.70 1.94
N THR A 11 -6.98 -8.54 1.37
CA THR A 11 -7.04 -7.26 2.08
C THR A 11 -7.72 -7.37 3.44
N GLY A 12 -7.05 -6.89 4.49
CA GLY A 12 -7.54 -6.90 5.87
C GLY A 12 -7.17 -8.16 6.68
N GLU A 13 -6.51 -9.14 6.07
CA GLU A 13 -5.92 -10.28 6.79
C GLU A 13 -4.56 -9.95 7.39
N GLU A 14 -4.12 -10.74 8.37
CA GLU A 14 -2.81 -10.59 9.01
C GLU A 14 -1.72 -11.22 8.14
N VAL A 15 -0.63 -10.48 7.93
CA VAL A 15 0.53 -10.92 7.17
C VAL A 15 1.25 -12.00 7.95
N GLU A 16 1.32 -13.21 7.39
CA GLU A 16 1.97 -14.34 8.04
C GLU A 16 3.50 -14.31 7.93
N THR A 17 4.04 -13.69 6.87
CA THR A 17 5.48 -13.68 6.57
C THR A 17 5.93 -12.30 6.11
N THR A 18 7.06 -11.81 6.62
CA THR A 18 7.63 -10.55 6.11
C THR A 18 8.15 -10.76 4.69
N GLY A 19 7.77 -9.90 3.75
CA GLY A 19 8.14 -10.04 2.35
C GLY A 19 7.57 -8.99 1.42
N ILE A 20 7.91 -9.10 0.14
CA ILE A 20 7.34 -8.31 -0.94
C ILE A 20 6.13 -9.10 -1.46
N TYR A 21 4.97 -8.48 -1.35
CA TYR A 21 3.72 -9.02 -1.85
C TYR A 21 3.26 -8.23 -3.07
N GLU A 22 2.67 -8.91 -4.05
CA GLU A 22 2.08 -8.30 -5.24
C GLU A 22 0.56 -8.51 -5.20
N ASN A 23 -0.21 -7.46 -5.50
CA ASN A 23 -1.66 -7.57 -5.63
C ASN A 23 -2.11 -7.77 -7.09
N GLU A 24 -3.41 -7.99 -7.30
CA GLU A 24 -3.98 -8.19 -8.64
C GLU A 24 -3.83 -6.98 -9.58
N ALA A 25 -3.59 -5.79 -9.03
CA ALA A 25 -3.29 -4.59 -9.82
C ALA A 25 -1.82 -4.54 -10.29
N GLY A 26 -1.00 -5.53 -9.93
CA GLY A 26 0.44 -5.56 -10.19
C GLY A 26 1.24 -4.62 -9.29
N ARG A 27 0.67 -4.20 -8.15
CA ARG A 27 1.34 -3.35 -7.17
C ARG A 27 2.13 -4.21 -6.19
N GLN A 28 3.43 -3.97 -6.12
CA GLN A 28 4.31 -4.63 -5.16
C GLN A 28 4.48 -3.78 -3.90
N GLU A 29 4.26 -4.37 -2.72
CA GLU A 29 4.37 -3.71 -1.43
C GLU A 29 5.12 -4.61 -0.43
N THR A 30 6.03 -4.01 0.34
CA THR A 30 6.77 -4.73 1.37
C THR A 30 5.96 -4.74 2.67
N LEU A 31 5.51 -5.91 3.09
CA LEU A 31 4.70 -6.11 4.28
C LEU A 31 5.48 -6.89 5.33
N LYS A 32 5.22 -6.60 6.61
CA LYS A 32 5.86 -7.26 7.74
C LYS A 32 4.89 -8.24 8.38
N ARG A 33 5.42 -9.36 8.89
CA ARG A 33 4.62 -10.31 9.65
C ARG A 33 3.92 -9.61 10.82
N GLY A 34 2.60 -9.81 10.93
CA GLY A 34 1.74 -9.19 11.93
C GLY A 34 1.11 -7.85 11.50
N ASP A 35 1.45 -7.33 10.32
CA ASP A 35 0.76 -6.19 9.74
C ASP A 35 -0.53 -6.65 9.01
N LEU A 36 -1.42 -5.73 8.63
CA LEU A 36 -2.64 -6.07 7.89
C LEU A 36 -2.49 -5.72 6.40
N PHE A 37 -2.93 -6.61 5.52
CA PHE A 37 -2.90 -6.34 4.07
C PHE A 37 -3.70 -5.09 3.72
N PRO A 38 -3.09 -4.05 3.14
CA PRO A 38 -3.78 -2.80 2.85
C PRO A 38 -4.78 -2.96 1.71
N ALA A 39 -5.81 -2.12 1.72
CA ALA A 39 -6.75 -2.01 0.62
C ALA A 39 -6.10 -1.30 -0.57
N ASP A 40 -6.37 -1.78 -1.78
CA ASP A 40 -5.98 -1.09 -2.99
C ASP A 40 -6.92 0.09 -3.25
N LEU A 41 -6.40 1.25 -3.68
CA LEU A 41 -7.23 2.43 -3.92
C LEU A 41 -8.10 2.31 -5.19
N THR A 42 -7.73 1.41 -6.10
CA THR A 42 -8.42 1.18 -7.36
C THR A 42 -9.39 -0.01 -7.27
N LEU A 43 -8.96 -1.12 -6.65
CA LEU A 43 -9.77 -2.35 -6.52
C LEU A 43 -10.47 -2.48 -5.15
N GLY A 44 -10.01 -1.78 -4.12
CA GLY A 44 -10.50 -1.93 -2.76
C GLY A 44 -9.96 -3.21 -2.12
N ASN A 45 -10.75 -4.28 -2.17
CA ASN A 45 -10.38 -5.60 -1.66
C ASN A 45 -9.74 -6.41 -2.76
N THR A 46 -8.51 -6.88 -2.52
CA THR A 46 -7.74 -7.67 -3.49
C THR A 46 -6.95 -8.75 -2.77
N GLU A 47 -6.52 -9.74 -3.52
CA GLU A 47 -5.64 -10.81 -3.07
C GLU A 47 -4.17 -10.38 -3.19
N TRP A 48 -3.33 -10.88 -2.29
CA TRP A 48 -1.92 -10.57 -2.20
C TRP A 48 -1.08 -11.84 -2.32
N GLU A 49 -0.15 -11.88 -3.27
CA GLU A 49 0.74 -13.02 -3.48
C GLU A 49 2.16 -12.67 -3.00
N LEU A 50 2.79 -13.56 -2.23
CA LEU A 50 4.18 -13.39 -1.82
C LEU A 50 5.12 -13.65 -3.00
N VAL A 51 5.68 -12.59 -3.57
CA VAL A 51 6.57 -12.69 -4.74
C VAL A 51 8.05 -12.77 -4.35
N SER A 52 8.44 -12.24 -3.20
CA SER A 52 9.84 -12.28 -2.76
C SER A 52 10.01 -12.14 -1.25
N LEU A 53 11.00 -12.84 -0.70
CA LEU A 53 11.39 -12.71 0.71
C LEU A 53 12.46 -11.60 0.86
N PRO A 54 12.40 -10.77 1.91
CA PRO A 54 13.40 -9.76 2.16
C PRO A 54 14.66 -10.46 2.67
N LEU A 55 15.83 -10.04 2.20
CA LEU A 55 17.09 -10.51 2.75
C LEU A 55 17.19 -10.06 4.21
N MET A 56 17.60 -10.93 5.15
CA MET A 56 17.67 -10.64 6.60
C MET A 56 18.37 -9.30 6.98
N SER A 57 19.20 -8.74 6.11
CA SER A 57 19.93 -7.48 6.35
C SER A 57 19.10 -6.19 6.20
N GLN A 58 17.85 -6.24 5.70
CA GLN A 58 17.03 -5.04 5.39
C GLN A 58 15.86 -4.80 6.38
N GLU A 59 15.61 -5.69 7.33
CA GLU A 59 14.51 -5.55 8.32
C GLU A 59 14.62 -4.26 9.18
N ALA A 60 15.82 -3.70 9.34
CA ALA A 60 16.07 -2.51 10.15
C ALA A 60 15.71 -1.17 9.46
N GLU A 61 15.54 -1.13 8.13
CA GLU A 61 15.39 0.14 7.38
C GLU A 61 13.94 0.43 6.95
N ILE A 62 13.03 -0.55 7.05
CA ILE A 62 11.65 -0.47 6.52
C ILE A 62 10.77 0.49 7.35
N ASP A 63 11.24 0.95 8.52
CA ASP A 63 10.47 1.78 9.45
C ASP A 63 10.31 3.28 9.09
N LYS A 64 10.76 3.74 7.91
CA LYS A 64 10.99 5.18 7.67
C LYS A 64 10.18 5.86 6.56
N LYS A 65 9.06 5.32 6.07
CA LYS A 65 8.23 6.07 5.10
C LYS A 65 6.74 6.10 5.46
N PRO A 66 6.32 6.93 6.43
CA PRO A 66 4.94 7.37 6.48
C PRO A 66 4.66 8.22 5.23
N ASN A 67 4.01 7.62 4.22
CA ASN A 67 3.43 8.35 3.10
C ASN A 67 2.24 9.19 3.61
N LYS A 68 2.53 10.29 4.30
CA LYS A 68 1.57 11.36 4.59
C LYS A 68 2.10 12.64 3.98
N GLU A 69 2.25 12.67 2.66
CA GLU A 69 2.33 13.96 1.97
C GLU A 69 0.94 14.61 2.10
N LYS A 70 0.85 15.54 3.06
CA LYS A 70 -0.34 16.36 3.27
C LYS A 70 -0.62 17.09 1.96
N ARG A 71 -1.73 16.75 1.29
CA ARG A 71 -2.26 17.50 0.16
C ARG A 71 -2.33 18.97 0.55
N GLN A 72 -1.44 19.79 0.01
CA GLN A 72 -1.55 21.24 0.16
C GLN A 72 -2.77 21.69 -0.65
N HIS A 73 -3.84 22.06 0.04
CA HIS A 73 -4.94 22.79 -0.56
C HIS A 73 -4.40 24.16 -0.98
N ILE A 74 -4.05 24.31 -2.26
CA ILE A 74 -3.84 25.63 -2.84
C ILE A 74 -5.19 26.35 -2.87
N ASN A 75 -5.48 27.14 -1.84
CA ASN A 75 -6.55 28.14 -1.88
C ASN A 75 -6.08 29.26 -2.83
N GLN A 76 -6.15 29.01 -4.13
CA GLN A 76 -5.90 30.04 -5.13
C GLN A 76 -7.14 30.92 -5.20
N GLY A 77 -7.19 31.92 -4.32
CA GLY A 77 -8.22 32.96 -4.30
C GLY A 77 -8.24 33.66 -5.66
N HIS A 78 -9.35 33.52 -6.37
CA HIS A 78 -9.64 34.25 -7.59
C HIS A 78 -9.83 35.72 -7.21
N ALA A 79 -8.77 36.52 -7.35
CA ALA A 79 -8.86 37.97 -7.25
C ALA A 79 -9.06 38.56 -8.65
N GLU A 80 -10.29 38.53 -9.15
CA GLU A 80 -10.76 39.63 -10.00
C GLU A 80 -11.26 40.73 -9.06
N PRO A 81 -10.85 41.99 -9.28
CA PRO A 81 -11.90 42.90 -9.72
C PRO A 81 -11.44 43.97 -10.72
N ASN A 82 -12.29 44.12 -11.73
CA ASN A 82 -12.81 45.37 -12.29
C ASN A 82 -11.85 46.48 -12.76
N ARG A 83 -11.80 46.54 -14.09
CA ARG A 83 -11.70 47.72 -14.95
C ARG A 83 -12.48 48.95 -14.41
N SER A 84 -11.77 50.04 -14.16
CA SER A 84 -12.20 51.46 -14.18
C SER A 84 -10.91 52.27 -13.91
N LYS A 85 -10.55 53.37 -14.58
CA LYS A 85 -11.28 54.38 -15.33
C LYS A 85 -10.27 55.10 -16.23
#